data_AF-A0A7Z0PZE6-F1
#
_entry.id   AF-A0A7Z0PZE6-F1
#
_cell.length_a   1.000
_cell.length_b   1.000
_cell.length_c   1.000
_cell.angle_alpha   90.00
_cell.angle_beta   90.00
_cell.angle_gamma   90.00
#
_symmetry.space_group_name_H-M   'P 1'
#
loop_
_entity.id
_entity.type
_entity.pdbx_description
1 polymer ?
#
loop_
_entity_poly.entity_id
_entity_poly.type
_entity_poly.pdbx_seq_one_letter_code
_entity_poly.pdbx_strand_id
1 'polypeptide(L)'
;MRPYEQVPIGHGLRMALLPEGRQNYVVGQGDLTRPIELARAHAGGDSLAVDGISAGTNTVARGVVCTGAFRTRTAPARLVIQVGNGTPHEARMLVLRGDPGWGTYHAFLDGVPQDATLTVTALAPDGHVLARLRTETPR
;
A
#
# COMPACT_ATOMS: atom_id res chain seq x y z
N MET A 1 -3.11 -7.80 10.97
CA MET A 1 -2.21 -7.17 11.96
C MET A 1 -3.01 -6.47 13.05
N ARG A 2 -2.35 -5.99 14.11
CA ARG A 2 -2.98 -5.16 15.15
C ARG A 2 -2.86 -3.66 14.80
N PRO A 3 -3.79 -2.81 15.29
CA PRO A 3 -3.62 -1.36 15.27
C PRO A 3 -2.24 -0.91 15.77
N TYR A 4 -1.66 0.09 15.10
CA TYR A 4 -0.37 0.74 15.45
C TYR A 4 0.87 -0.16 15.43
N GLU A 5 0.71 -1.44 15.07
CA GLU A 5 1.83 -2.36 14.95
C GLU A 5 2.74 -1.90 13.81
N GLN A 6 4.01 -1.63 14.14
CA GLN A 6 5.02 -1.20 13.18
C GLN A 6 5.62 -2.41 12.46
N VAL A 7 5.04 -2.75 11.30
CA VAL A 7 5.47 -3.88 10.48
C VAL A 7 6.69 -3.49 9.64
N PRO A 8 7.82 -4.22 9.72
CA PRO A 8 8.94 -4.02 8.81
C PRO A 8 8.54 -4.40 7.38
N ILE A 9 8.75 -3.49 6.43
CA ILE A 9 8.44 -3.71 5.01
C ILE A 9 9.70 -3.82 4.12
N GLY A 10 10.88 -3.84 4.75
CA GLY A 10 12.19 -3.98 4.10
C GLY A 10 12.94 -2.64 3.97
N HIS A 11 14.25 -2.70 3.74
CA HIS A 11 15.11 -1.53 3.48
C HIS A 11 15.01 -0.40 4.53
N GLY A 12 14.91 -0.77 5.81
CA GLY A 12 14.77 0.17 6.91
C GLY A 12 13.38 0.81 7.04
N LEU A 13 12.48 0.57 6.07
CA LEU A 13 11.11 1.05 6.09
C LEU A 13 10.22 0.18 6.98
N ARG A 14 9.26 0.86 7.60
CA ARG A 14 8.17 0.28 8.36
C ARG A 14 6.85 0.85 7.89
N MET A 15 5.78 0.12 8.17
CA MET A 15 4.41 0.52 7.93
C MET A 15 3.54 0.23 9.16
N ALA A 16 2.63 1.12 9.49
CA ALA A 16 1.65 0.93 10.54
C ALA A 16 0.26 1.36 10.07
N LEU A 17 -0.76 0.58 10.42
CA LEU A 17 -2.17 0.88 10.14
C LEU A 17 -2.82 1.44 11.40
N LEU A 18 -3.56 2.52 11.23
CA LEU A 18 -4.25 3.23 12.29
C LEU A 18 -5.76 3.01 12.13
N PRO A 19 -6.48 2.70 13.23
CA PRO A 19 -7.93 2.55 13.22
C PRO A 19 -8.68 3.88 13.19
N GLU A 20 -8.00 5.01 13.44
CA GLU A 20 -8.60 6.34 13.38
C GLU A 20 -8.86 6.77 11.93
N GLY A 21 -10.12 7.10 11.61
CA GLY A 21 -10.56 7.30 10.23
C GLY A 21 -10.66 5.97 9.47
N ARG A 22 -11.28 5.95 8.28
CA ARG A 22 -11.38 4.68 7.55
C ARG A 22 -10.09 4.28 6.82
N GLN A 23 -9.08 5.16 6.78
CA GLN A 23 -7.93 5.02 5.87
C GLN A 23 -6.67 5.73 6.35
N ASN A 24 -6.18 5.36 7.52
CA ASN A 24 -5.01 5.99 8.09
C ASN A 24 -3.88 4.98 8.22
N TYR A 25 -2.74 5.29 7.62
CA TYR A 25 -1.54 4.49 7.71
C TYR A 25 -0.30 5.37 7.59
N VAL A 26 0.79 4.91 8.17
CA VAL A 26 2.07 5.60 8.15
C VAL A 26 3.10 4.69 7.50
N VAL A 27 3.94 5.27 6.65
CA VAL A 27 5.17 4.64 6.13
C VAL A 27 6.34 5.56 6.45
N GLY A 28 7.45 4.99 6.89
CA GLY A 28 8.65 5.76 7.17
C GLY A 28 9.86 4.88 7.48
N GLN A 29 11.03 5.52 7.57
CA GLN A 29 12.28 4.89 7.98
C GLN A 29 12.37 4.78 9.50
N GLY A 30 12.87 3.66 10.01
CA GLY A 30 13.16 3.50 11.44
C GLY A 30 11.90 3.41 12.32
N ASP A 31 11.97 4.01 13.51
CA ASP A 31 10.86 4.01 14.48
C ASP A 31 9.73 4.97 14.05
N LEU A 32 8.50 4.46 14.02
CA LEU A 32 7.31 5.21 13.64
C LEU A 32 6.52 5.79 14.82
N THR A 33 7.01 5.73 16.06
CA THR A 33 6.24 6.19 17.24
C THR A 33 5.72 7.63 17.07
N ARG A 34 6.60 8.60 16.79
CA ARG A 34 6.21 10.00 16.59
C ARG A 34 5.34 10.21 15.33
N PRO A 35 5.69 9.65 14.16
CA PRO A 35 4.80 9.67 12.99
C PRO A 35 3.38 9.13 13.27
N ILE A 36 3.26 8.04 14.03
CA ILE A 36 1.97 7.46 14.42
C ILE A 36 1.21 8.45 15.33
N GLU A 37 1.86 9.00 16.36
CA GLU A 37 1.23 9.99 17.24
C GLU A 37 0.69 11.20 16.47
N LEU A 38 1.48 11.73 15.53
CA LEU A 38 1.06 12.84 14.67
C LEU A 38 -0.12 12.46 13.78
N ALA A 39 -0.09 11.28 13.15
CA ALA A 39 -1.16 10.80 12.30
C ALA A 39 -2.46 10.51 13.08
N ARG A 40 -2.35 10.12 14.36
CA ARG A 40 -3.51 9.98 15.26
C ARG A 40 -4.12 11.34 15.59
N ALA A 41 -3.28 12.34 15.90
CA ALA A 41 -3.74 13.69 16.25
C ALA A 41 -4.39 14.43 15.07
N HIS A 42 -4.00 14.10 13.83
CA HIS A 42 -4.49 14.73 12.61
C HIS A 42 -5.25 13.75 11.70
N ALA A 43 -5.91 12.74 12.28
CA ALA A 43 -6.63 11.74 11.50
C ALA A 43 -7.73 12.41 10.66
N GLY A 44 -7.42 12.70 9.39
CA GLY A 44 -8.28 13.39 8.44
C GLY A 44 -8.62 12.49 7.27
N GLY A 45 -9.90 12.12 7.17
CA GLY A 45 -10.60 11.82 5.91
C GLY A 45 -10.37 10.46 5.24
N ASP A 46 -11.48 9.86 4.81
CA ASP A 46 -11.54 8.78 3.82
C ASP A 46 -10.95 9.30 2.48
N SER A 47 -9.68 9.04 2.21
CA SER A 47 -9.00 9.57 1.01
C SER A 47 -9.24 8.73 -0.27
N LEU A 48 -9.72 7.51 -0.13
CA LEU A 48 -10.01 6.53 -1.18
C LEU A 48 -11.51 6.29 -1.25
N ALA A 49 -12.07 6.47 -2.44
CA ALA A 49 -13.39 5.95 -2.74
C ALA A 49 -13.42 4.42 -2.58
N VAL A 50 -14.63 3.85 -2.44
CA VAL A 50 -14.81 2.41 -2.63
C VAL A 50 -14.36 2.05 -4.05
N ASP A 51 -13.69 0.91 -4.18
CA ASP A 51 -12.98 0.44 -5.38
C ASP A 51 -11.76 1.32 -5.75
N GLY A 52 -11.18 1.99 -4.75
CA GLY A 52 -10.01 2.84 -4.89
C GLY A 52 -8.72 2.14 -4.47
N ILE A 53 -7.62 2.52 -5.14
CA ILE A 53 -6.24 2.18 -4.76
C ILE A 53 -5.42 3.47 -4.74
N SER A 54 -4.55 3.64 -3.74
CA SER A 54 -3.48 4.64 -3.73
C SER A 54 -2.14 3.94 -3.90
N ALA A 55 -1.16 4.64 -4.47
CA ALA A 55 0.21 4.14 -4.55
C ALA A 55 1.20 5.28 -4.28
N GLY A 56 2.33 4.91 -3.69
CA GLY A 56 3.52 5.73 -3.53
C GLY A 56 4.76 4.84 -3.62
N THR A 57 5.90 5.45 -3.91
CA THR A 57 7.18 4.76 -4.05
C THR A 57 8.22 5.40 -3.15
N ASN A 58 9.02 4.57 -2.50
CA ASN A 58 10.22 5.01 -1.79
C ASN A 58 11.44 4.43 -2.50
N THR A 59 12.30 5.31 -3.04
CA THR A 59 13.58 4.90 -3.61
C THR A 59 14.51 4.43 -2.49
N VAL A 60 15.10 3.25 -2.67
CA VAL A 60 16.03 2.62 -1.74
C VAL A 60 17.29 2.21 -2.50
N ALA A 61 18.36 1.86 -1.79
CA ALA A 61 19.69 1.64 -2.38
C ALA A 61 19.75 0.61 -3.54
N ARG A 62 18.76 -0.28 -3.67
CA ARG A 62 18.71 -1.32 -4.71
C ARG A 62 17.44 -1.32 -5.55
N GLY A 63 16.58 -0.31 -5.46
CA GLY A 63 15.32 -0.31 -6.20
C GLY A 63 14.28 0.59 -5.56
N VAL A 64 13.01 0.18 -5.62
CA VAL A 64 11.92 0.92 -5.00
C VAL A 64 11.06 0.02 -4.13
N VAL A 65 10.62 0.54 -3.00
CA VAL A 65 9.54 -0.05 -2.21
C VAL A 65 8.27 0.67 -2.60
N CYS A 66 7.40 -0.04 -3.32
CA CYS A 66 6.05 0.43 -3.61
C CYS A 66 5.17 0.16 -2.39
N THR A 67 4.42 1.18 -1.97
CA THR A 67 3.48 1.11 -0.84
C THR A 67 2.18 1.79 -1.22
N GLY A 68 1.07 1.35 -0.65
CA GLY A 68 -0.20 2.01 -0.91
C GLY A 68 -1.33 1.46 -0.05
N ALA A 69 -2.53 1.95 -0.31
CA ALA A 69 -3.75 1.47 0.33
C ALA A 69 -4.79 1.04 -0.72
N PHE A 70 -5.69 0.15 -0.30
CA PHE A 70 -6.83 -0.28 -1.10
C PHE A 70 -8.11 -0.13 -0.28
N ARG A 71 -9.21 0.12 -0.98
CA ARG A 71 -10.57 0.04 -0.45
C ARG A 71 -11.47 -0.61 -1.49
N THR A 72 -12.11 -1.70 -1.12
CA THR A 72 -12.90 -2.55 -2.01
C THR A 72 -14.15 -3.04 -1.28
N ARG A 73 -15.24 -3.32 -2.02
CA ARG A 73 -16.46 -3.88 -1.40
C ARG A 73 -16.25 -5.29 -0.85
N THR A 74 -15.39 -6.06 -1.52
CA THR A 74 -15.04 -7.43 -1.17
C THR A 74 -13.56 -7.49 -0.88
N ALA A 75 -13.17 -8.22 0.16
CA ALA A 75 -11.77 -8.41 0.50
C ALA A 75 -10.98 -8.98 -0.70
N PRO A 76 -9.89 -8.32 -1.13
CA PRO A 76 -9.04 -8.85 -2.18
C PRO A 76 -8.36 -10.14 -1.71
N ALA A 77 -8.27 -11.13 -2.61
CA ALA A 77 -7.44 -12.30 -2.39
C ALA A 77 -5.97 -11.99 -2.64
N ARG A 78 -5.68 -11.10 -3.60
CA ARG A 78 -4.33 -10.70 -4.00
C ARG A 78 -4.28 -9.25 -4.46
N LEU A 79 -3.11 -8.65 -4.33
CA LEU A 79 -2.75 -7.38 -4.94
C LEU A 79 -1.50 -7.60 -5.78
N VAL A 80 -1.52 -7.18 -7.04
CA VAL A 80 -0.38 -7.32 -7.95
C VAL A 80 0.05 -5.95 -8.48
N ILE A 81 1.35 -5.79 -8.66
CA ILE A 81 1.98 -4.58 -9.16
C ILE A 81 2.76 -4.93 -10.43
N GLN A 82 2.45 -4.25 -11.52
CA GLN A 82 3.11 -4.41 -12.79
C GLN A 82 3.85 -3.13 -13.17
N VAL A 83 5.12 -3.28 -13.56
CA VAL A 83 5.98 -2.19 -14.04
C VAL A 83 6.00 -2.22 -15.57
N GLY A 84 5.46 -1.18 -16.20
CA GLY A 84 5.27 -1.13 -17.65
C GLY A 84 4.50 -2.36 -18.17
N ASN A 85 5.09 -3.05 -19.15
CA ASN A 85 4.55 -4.29 -19.70
C ASN A 85 5.24 -5.54 -19.11
N GLY A 86 5.95 -5.39 -18.00
CA GLY A 86 6.67 -6.49 -17.33
C GLY A 86 5.75 -7.48 -16.63
N THR A 87 6.36 -8.48 -15.99
CA THR A 87 5.64 -9.48 -15.18
C THR A 87 5.01 -8.85 -13.95
N PRO A 88 3.74 -9.15 -13.62
CA PRO A 88 3.14 -8.70 -12.35
C PRO A 88 3.85 -9.33 -11.13
N HIS A 89 4.11 -8.52 -10.12
CA HIS A 89 4.66 -8.91 -8.84
C HIS A 89 3.57 -8.88 -7.76
N GLU A 90 3.46 -9.95 -6.97
CA GLU A 90 2.50 -9.98 -5.87
C GLU A 90 2.98 -9.09 -4.71
N ALA A 91 2.10 -8.20 -4.27
CA ALA A 91 2.32 -7.35 -3.11
C ALA A 91 1.83 -8.05 -1.84
N ARG A 92 2.51 -7.79 -0.73
CA ARG A 92 2.08 -8.25 0.59
C ARG A 92 1.04 -7.29 1.13
N MET A 93 -0.13 -7.82 1.49
CA MET A 93 -1.23 -7.05 2.07
C MET A 93 -1.15 -7.03 3.60
N LEU A 94 -1.47 -5.88 4.18
CA LEU A 94 -1.63 -5.67 5.61
C LEU A 94 -3.04 -5.18 5.86
N VAL A 95 -3.80 -5.93 6.65
CA VAL A 95 -5.20 -5.62 6.99
C VAL A 95 -5.40 -5.65 8.50
N LEU A 96 -6.23 -4.74 9.01
CA LEU A 96 -6.71 -4.82 10.39
C LEU A 96 -7.75 -5.94 10.51
N ARG A 97 -7.83 -6.56 11.70
CA ARG A 97 -8.89 -7.53 11.97
C ARG A 97 -10.24 -6.82 12.02
N GLY A 98 -11.24 -7.33 11.31
CA GLY A 98 -12.62 -6.83 11.33
C GLY A 98 -13.02 -5.97 10.13
N ASP A 99 -12.08 -5.45 9.34
CA ASP A 99 -12.35 -4.72 8.09
C ASP A 99 -11.42 -5.21 6.97
N PRO A 100 -11.75 -6.32 6.29
CA PRO A 100 -10.89 -6.89 5.26
C PRO A 100 -11.06 -6.21 3.89
N GLY A 101 -12.06 -5.33 3.72
CA GLY A 101 -12.29 -4.58 2.48
C GLY A 101 -11.33 -3.39 2.33
N TRP A 102 -10.68 -3.00 3.43
CA TRP A 102 -9.65 -1.97 3.47
C TRP A 102 -8.32 -2.52 3.99
N GLY A 103 -7.23 -1.98 3.48
CA GLY A 103 -5.89 -2.26 4.00
C GLY A 103 -4.81 -1.54 3.24
N THR A 104 -3.58 -1.89 3.55
CA THR A 104 -2.39 -1.42 2.85
C THR A 104 -1.66 -2.57 2.19
N TYR A 105 -0.72 -2.23 1.32
CA TYR A 105 0.13 -3.20 0.68
C TYR A 105 1.55 -2.65 0.50
N HIS A 106 2.50 -3.57 0.35
CA HIS A 106 3.86 -3.23 -0.05
C HIS A 106 4.48 -4.29 -0.95
N ALA A 107 5.37 -3.87 -1.84
CA ALA A 107 6.24 -4.74 -2.61
C ALA A 107 7.60 -4.07 -2.84
N PHE A 108 8.66 -4.87 -2.82
CA PHE A 108 9.95 -4.43 -3.33
C PHE A 108 10.01 -4.73 -4.83
N LEU A 109 10.38 -3.73 -5.62
CA LEU A 109 10.53 -3.82 -7.07
C LEU A 109 11.98 -3.49 -7.43
N ASP A 110 12.68 -4.48 -7.97
CA ASP A 110 14.05 -4.31 -8.47
C ASP A 110 14.04 -3.56 -9.80
N GLY A 111 14.96 -2.61 -9.97
CA GLY A 111 15.26 -2.01 -11.27
C GLY A 111 14.08 -1.32 -11.98
N VAL A 112 13.25 -0.57 -11.25
CA VAL A 112 12.15 0.20 -11.84
C VAL A 112 12.69 1.36 -12.68
N PRO A 113 12.44 1.41 -14.00
CA PRO A 113 12.88 2.52 -14.83
C PRO A 113 12.25 3.84 -14.40
N GLN A 114 12.98 4.94 -14.58
CA GLN A 114 12.40 6.27 -14.44
C GLN A 114 11.23 6.43 -15.42
N ASP A 115 10.18 7.14 -14.98
CA ASP A 115 8.93 7.35 -15.73
C ASP A 115 8.18 6.05 -16.12
N ALA A 116 8.48 4.92 -15.47
CA ALA A 116 7.73 3.70 -15.69
C ALA A 116 6.28 3.86 -15.20
N THR A 117 5.34 3.34 -15.99
CA THR A 117 3.97 3.15 -15.51
C THR A 117 3.94 2.03 -14.47
N LEU A 118 3.44 2.31 -13.28
CA LEU A 118 3.03 1.31 -12.31
C LEU A 118 1.52 1.06 -12.43
N THR A 119 1.14 -0.21 -12.63
CA THR A 119 -0.25 -0.64 -12.55
C THR A 119 -0.43 -1.52 -11.32
N VAL A 120 -1.32 -1.11 -10.42
CA VAL A 120 -1.68 -1.87 -9.23
C VAL A 120 -3.09 -2.42 -9.42
N THR A 121 -3.27 -3.72 -9.24
CA THR A 121 -4.57 -4.39 -9.42
C THR A 121 -4.91 -5.21 -8.18
N ALA A 122 -6.06 -4.92 -7.57
CA ALA A 122 -6.67 -5.77 -6.54
C ALA A 122 -7.54 -6.83 -7.22
N LEU A 123 -7.35 -8.09 -6.84
CA LEU A 123 -8.01 -9.24 -7.44
C LEU A 123 -8.86 -9.98 -6.41
N ALA A 124 -10.07 -10.35 -6.81
CA ALA A 124 -10.94 -11.23 -6.05
C ALA A 124 -10.41 -12.69 -6.04
N PRO A 125 -10.95 -13.57 -5.19
CA PRO A 125 -10.54 -14.99 -5.14
C PRO A 125 -10.65 -15.75 -6.46
N ASP A 126 -11.60 -15.39 -7.30
CA ASP A 126 -11.83 -15.97 -8.65
C ASP A 126 -10.99 -15.28 -9.76
N GLY A 127 -10.19 -14.28 -9.40
CA GLY A 127 -9.31 -13.55 -10.30
C GLY A 127 -9.94 -12.34 -11.01
N HIS A 128 -11.21 -11.98 -10.75
CA HIS A 128 -11.75 -10.74 -11.32
C HIS A 128 -11.15 -9.49 -10.65
N VAL A 129 -11.11 -8.38 -11.40
CA VAL A 129 -10.55 -7.11 -10.93
C VAL A 129 -11.55 -6.41 -10.00
N LEU A 130 -11.13 -6.16 -8.77
CA LEU A 130 -11.91 -5.39 -7.79
C LEU A 130 -11.63 -3.89 -7.89
N ALA A 131 -10.37 -3.54 -8.12
CA ALA A 131 -9.92 -2.16 -8.28
C ALA A 131 -8.61 -2.12 -9.06
N ARG A 132 -8.34 -1.02 -9.75
CA ARG A 132 -7.10 -0.80 -10.48
C ARG A 132 -6.67 0.66 -10.41
N LEU A 133 -5.38 0.88 -10.13
CA LEU A 133 -4.71 2.16 -10.27
C LEU A 133 -3.63 2.06 -11.34
N ARG A 134 -3.51 3.09 -12.17
CA ARG A 134 -2.39 3.31 -13.07
C ARG A 134 -1.76 4.65 -12.72
N THR A 135 -0.47 4.66 -12.42
CA THR A 135 0.29 5.87 -12.09
C THR A 135 1.68 5.80 -12.71
N GLU A 136 2.30 6.94 -12.93
CA GLU A 136 3.72 7.01 -13.27
C GLU A 136 4.55 7.04 -11.98
N THR A 137 5.76 6.49 -12.03
CA THR A 137 6.74 6.72 -10.95
C THR A 137 7.12 8.20 -10.91
N PRO A 138 7.30 8.79 -9.72
CA PRO A 138 7.79 10.16 -9.59
C PRO A 138 9.13 10.34 -10.32
N ARG A 139 9.34 11.53 -10.88
CA ARG A 139 10.62 11.95 -11.48
C ARG A 139 11.72 12.13 -10.45
#